data_AF-A0A416VT76-F1
#
_entry.id   AF-A0A416VT76-F1
#
_cell.length_a   1.000
_cell.length_b   1.000
_cell.length_c   1.000
_cell.angle_alpha   90.00
_cell.angle_beta   90.00
_cell.angle_gamma   90.00
#
_symmetry.space_group_name_H-M   'P 1'
#
loop_
_entity.id
_entity.type
_entity.pdbx_description
1 polymer ?
#
loop_
_entity_poly.entity_id
_entity_poly.type
_entity_poly.pdbx_seq_one_letter_code
_entity_poly.pdbx_strand_id
1 'polypeptide(L)'
;MNIQELILAGLQQKFTGVDTAVLARIASKKAEGVTDETKVNSIIEGISFSDVLNSYGDFRANTAVTSAVSNYEKKHGLKDGKPIETTTTTTTQQQTATEQPDMATIIANAVSAAMKPLSDKLTQFETEKAQATRQEQILAKAKEYGIPETFAKRYAIPEDADLDTYFKDAKQEFANIGFSGVTPPESAETKIEKENESIASMISEGTKEIVESKK
;
A
#
# COMPACT_ATOMS: atom_id res chain seq x y z
N MET A 1 -14.42 -28.22 -8.99
CA MET A 1 -13.26 -27.82 -8.17
C MET A 1 -12.49 -29.09 -7.88
N ASN A 2 -11.19 -29.13 -8.07
CA ASN A 2 -10.40 -30.34 -7.82
C ASN A 2 -10.30 -30.58 -6.29
N ILE A 3 -10.30 -31.83 -5.83
CA ILE A 3 -10.14 -32.20 -4.41
C ILE A 3 -8.87 -31.57 -3.81
N GLN A 4 -7.79 -31.49 -4.59
CA GLN A 4 -6.57 -30.80 -4.19
C GLN A 4 -6.81 -29.31 -3.91
N GLU A 5 -7.60 -28.62 -4.74
CA GLU A 5 -7.91 -27.20 -4.57
C GLU A 5 -8.78 -26.95 -3.34
N LEU A 6 -9.73 -27.86 -3.09
CA LEU A 6 -10.58 -27.81 -1.88
C LEU A 6 -9.74 -27.98 -0.60
N ILE A 7 -8.82 -28.94 -0.59
CA ILE A 7 -7.89 -29.15 0.53
C ILE A 7 -6.97 -27.93 0.70
N LEU A 8 -6.43 -27.38 -0.39
CA LEU A 8 -5.56 -26.20 -0.34
C LEU A 8 -6.28 -24.98 0.25
N ALA A 9 -7.50 -24.71 -0.21
CA ALA A 9 -8.30 -23.59 0.31
C ALA A 9 -8.56 -23.73 1.81
N GLY A 10 -8.90 -24.93 2.29
CA GLY A 10 -9.08 -25.19 3.72
C GLY A 10 -7.79 -25.08 4.52
N LEU A 11 -6.66 -25.52 3.97
CA LEU A 11 -5.35 -25.36 4.59
C LEU A 11 -4.91 -23.89 4.69
N GLN A 12 -5.20 -23.07 3.68
CA GLN A 12 -4.91 -21.63 3.71
C GLN A 12 -5.70 -20.90 4.79
N GLN A 13 -6.94 -21.33 5.05
CA GLN A 13 -7.74 -20.80 6.15
C GLN A 13 -7.21 -21.26 7.52
N LYS A 14 -6.80 -22.53 7.65
CA LYS A 14 -6.30 -23.12 8.90
C LYS A 14 -4.92 -22.59 9.31
N PHE A 15 -4.03 -22.39 8.34
CA PHE A 15 -2.64 -22.01 8.57
C PHE A 15 -2.33 -20.64 7.95
N THR A 16 -2.87 -19.60 8.58
CA THR A 16 -2.62 -18.23 8.15
C THR A 16 -1.13 -17.87 8.30
N GLY A 17 -0.58 -17.18 7.30
CA GLY A 17 0.84 -16.79 7.28
C GLY A 17 1.82 -17.86 6.83
N VAL A 18 1.37 -19.09 6.52
CA VAL A 18 2.21 -20.11 5.87
C VAL A 18 2.24 -19.90 4.37
N ASP A 19 3.42 -20.06 3.76
CA ASP A 19 3.62 -19.94 2.32
C ASP A 19 2.72 -20.91 1.53
N THR A 20 2.02 -20.37 0.52
CA THR A 20 1.06 -21.12 -0.29
C THR A 20 1.69 -22.32 -0.99
N ALA A 21 2.96 -22.27 -1.40
CA ALA A 21 3.61 -23.40 -2.05
C ALA A 21 3.86 -24.57 -1.07
N VAL A 22 4.09 -24.28 0.21
CA VAL A 22 4.17 -25.31 1.26
C VAL A 22 2.82 -26.00 1.42
N LEU A 23 1.74 -25.22 1.57
CA LEU A 23 0.38 -25.76 1.71
C LEU A 23 -0.06 -26.51 0.45
N ALA A 24 0.31 -26.04 -0.74
CA ALA A 24 0.01 -26.71 -2.01
C ALA A 24 0.68 -28.08 -2.13
N ARG A 25 1.92 -28.22 -1.64
CA ARG A 25 2.60 -29.53 -1.59
C ARG A 25 1.89 -30.50 -0.64
N ILE A 26 1.46 -30.02 0.52
CA ILE A 26 0.71 -30.84 1.48
C ILE A 26 -0.63 -31.25 0.88
N ALA A 27 -1.36 -30.31 0.29
CA ALA A 27 -2.64 -30.57 -0.39
C ALA A 27 -2.47 -31.59 -1.51
N SER A 28 -1.43 -31.49 -2.34
CA SER A 28 -1.13 -32.45 -3.40
C SER A 28 -0.87 -33.85 -2.83
N LYS A 29 -0.01 -34.00 -1.82
CA LYS A 29 0.27 -35.29 -1.16
C LYS A 29 -0.97 -35.88 -0.48
N LYS A 30 -1.86 -35.05 0.06
CA LYS A 30 -3.05 -35.48 0.81
C LYS A 30 -4.27 -35.72 -0.08
N ALA A 31 -4.31 -35.12 -1.27
CA ALA A 31 -5.32 -35.38 -2.29
C ALA A 31 -5.04 -36.67 -3.07
N GLU A 32 -3.82 -37.20 -2.98
CA GLU A 32 -3.43 -38.43 -3.68
C GLU A 32 -4.31 -39.61 -3.24
N GLY A 33 -5.00 -40.23 -4.20
CA GLY A 33 -5.93 -41.34 -3.93
C GLY A 33 -7.26 -40.94 -3.28
N VAL A 34 -7.53 -39.65 -3.09
CA VAL A 34 -8.81 -39.16 -2.56
C VAL A 34 -9.74 -38.83 -3.72
N THR A 35 -10.84 -39.57 -3.82
CA THR A 35 -11.89 -39.40 -4.84
C THR A 35 -13.21 -38.90 -4.27
N ASP A 36 -13.30 -38.81 -2.93
CA ASP A 36 -14.51 -38.47 -2.20
C ASP A 36 -14.35 -37.11 -1.52
N GLU A 37 -15.12 -36.13 -1.99
CA GLU A 37 -15.10 -34.76 -1.49
C GLU A 37 -15.54 -34.66 -0.01
N THR A 38 -16.33 -35.62 0.49
CA THR A 38 -16.79 -35.59 1.89
C THR A 38 -15.64 -35.76 2.88
N LYS A 39 -14.51 -36.35 2.44
CA LYS A 39 -13.32 -36.57 3.27
C LYS A 39 -12.43 -35.34 3.38
N VAL A 40 -12.65 -34.30 2.57
CA VAL A 40 -11.80 -33.11 2.51
C VAL A 40 -11.66 -32.44 3.88
N ASN A 41 -12.77 -32.24 4.59
CA ASN A 41 -12.73 -31.60 5.91
C ASN A 41 -11.94 -32.43 6.93
N SER A 42 -12.16 -33.75 6.99
CA SER A 42 -11.37 -34.63 7.87
C SER A 42 -9.88 -34.61 7.55
N ILE A 43 -9.52 -34.52 6.27
CA ILE A 43 -8.12 -34.41 5.83
C ILE A 43 -7.51 -33.09 6.33
N ILE A 44 -8.21 -31.96 6.14
CA ILE A 44 -7.75 -30.64 6.58
C ILE A 44 -7.58 -30.61 8.10
N GLU A 45 -8.54 -31.16 8.85
CA GLU A 45 -8.49 -31.23 10.31
C GLU A 45 -7.33 -32.09 10.81
N GLY A 46 -7.06 -33.22 10.15
CA GLY A 46 -5.97 -34.13 10.50
C GLY A 46 -4.56 -33.60 10.22
N ILE A 47 -4.41 -32.51 9.46
CA ILE A 47 -3.10 -31.89 9.17
C ILE A 47 -2.70 -30.96 10.32
N SER A 48 -1.53 -31.19 10.89
CA SER A 48 -0.98 -30.42 12.00
C SER A 48 0.13 -29.46 11.54
N PHE A 49 0.55 -28.56 12.44
CA PHE A 49 1.71 -27.69 12.15
C PHE A 49 3.02 -28.48 11.96
N SER A 50 3.13 -29.67 12.57
CA SER A 50 4.27 -30.58 12.35
C SER A 50 4.37 -31.01 10.88
N ASP A 51 3.23 -31.31 10.24
CA ASP A 51 3.18 -31.67 8.82
C ASP A 51 3.65 -30.52 7.92
N VAL A 52 3.35 -29.27 8.32
CA VAL A 52 3.81 -28.06 7.63
C VAL A 52 5.33 -27.93 7.71
N LEU A 53 5.90 -28.08 8.92
CA LEU A 53 7.35 -28.02 9.13
C LEU A 53 8.08 -29.14 8.37
N ASN A 54 7.54 -30.36 8.41
CA ASN A 54 8.10 -31.50 7.69
C ASN A 54 8.07 -31.28 6.17
N SER A 55 6.98 -30.76 5.62
CA SER A 55 6.89 -30.41 4.19
C SER A 55 7.92 -29.36 3.78
N TYR A 56 8.15 -28.37 4.64
CA TYR A 56 9.19 -27.36 4.41
C TYR A 56 10.60 -27.98 4.43
N GLY A 57 10.91 -28.79 5.44
CA GLY A 57 12.19 -29.49 5.56
C GLY A 57 12.48 -30.41 4.38
N ASP A 58 11.50 -31.25 3.99
CA ASP A 58 11.56 -32.16 2.84
C ASP A 58 11.87 -31.41 1.54
N PHE A 59 11.18 -30.29 1.32
CA PHE A 59 11.42 -29.45 0.14
C PHE A 59 12.86 -28.90 0.09
N ARG A 60 13.39 -28.41 1.21
CA ARG A 60 14.77 -27.88 1.24
C ARG A 60 15.80 -28.98 1.04
N ALA A 61 15.61 -30.14 1.66
CA ALA A 61 16.49 -31.29 1.50
C ALA A 61 16.51 -31.79 0.05
N ASN A 62 15.34 -31.98 -0.56
CA ASN A 62 15.25 -32.50 -1.92
C ASN A 62 15.83 -31.52 -2.97
N THR A 63 15.64 -30.21 -2.76
CA THR A 63 16.25 -29.17 -3.62
C THR A 63 17.78 -29.22 -3.53
N ALA A 64 18.33 -29.34 -2.32
CA ALA A 64 19.77 -29.41 -2.11
C ALA A 64 20.39 -30.65 -2.78
N VAL A 65 19.76 -31.82 -2.65
CA VAL A 65 20.21 -33.07 -3.29
C VAL A 65 20.16 -32.95 -4.81
N THR A 66 19.05 -32.47 -5.37
CA THR A 66 18.89 -32.32 -6.83
C THR A 66 19.91 -31.35 -7.41
N SER A 67 20.14 -30.22 -6.74
CA SER A 67 21.17 -29.25 -7.16
C SER A 67 22.57 -29.83 -7.06
N ALA A 68 22.89 -30.55 -5.98
CA ALA A 68 24.20 -31.19 -5.81
C ALA A 68 24.47 -32.23 -6.91
N VAL A 69 23.50 -33.10 -7.19
CA VAL A 69 23.60 -34.12 -8.25
C VAL A 69 23.74 -33.44 -9.61
N SER A 70 22.89 -32.45 -9.94
CA SER A 70 22.99 -31.76 -11.23
C SER A 70 24.32 -31.02 -11.42
N ASN A 71 24.83 -30.37 -10.37
CA ASN A 71 26.11 -29.67 -10.43
C ASN A 71 27.29 -30.66 -10.58
N TYR A 72 27.23 -31.80 -9.87
CA TYR A 72 28.21 -32.87 -10.01
C TYR A 72 28.17 -33.48 -11.42
N GLU A 73 26.99 -33.80 -11.92
CA GLU A 73 26.75 -34.31 -13.28
C GLU A 73 27.34 -33.39 -14.35
N LYS A 74 27.05 -32.09 -14.27
CA LYS A 74 27.60 -31.09 -15.18
C LYS A 74 29.12 -30.97 -15.09
N LYS A 75 29.68 -30.97 -13.87
CA LYS A 75 31.13 -30.85 -13.65
C LYS A 75 31.90 -32.05 -14.22
N HIS A 76 31.30 -33.23 -14.22
CA HIS A 76 31.97 -34.47 -14.61
C HIS A 76 31.47 -35.06 -15.94
N GLY A 77 30.62 -34.35 -16.69
CA GLY A 77 30.09 -34.84 -17.96
C GLY A 77 29.28 -36.14 -17.80
N LEU A 78 28.53 -36.23 -16.71
CA LEU A 78 27.70 -37.39 -16.37
C LEU A 78 26.23 -37.04 -16.57
N LYS A 79 25.42 -38.05 -16.88
CA LYS A 79 23.97 -37.97 -16.79
C LYS A 79 23.44 -39.26 -16.18
N ASP A 80 22.66 -39.14 -15.11
CA ASP A 80 22.12 -40.24 -14.32
C ASP A 80 23.22 -41.20 -13.84
N GLY A 81 24.35 -40.63 -13.43
CA GLY A 81 25.54 -41.36 -12.96
C GLY A 81 26.34 -42.09 -14.05
N LYS A 82 25.97 -41.96 -15.32
CA LYS A 82 26.70 -42.55 -16.45
C LYS A 82 27.49 -41.49 -17.22
N PRO A 83 28.69 -41.83 -17.71
CA PRO A 83 29.39 -40.99 -18.69
C PRO A 83 28.46 -40.76 -19.87
N ILE A 84 28.31 -39.50 -20.26
CA ILE A 84 27.60 -39.17 -21.49
C ILE A 84 28.56 -39.58 -22.61
N GLU A 85 28.23 -40.61 -23.40
CA GLU A 85 28.99 -40.95 -24.61
C GLU A 85 28.89 -39.79 -25.59
N THR A 86 29.81 -38.86 -25.44
CA THR A 86 30.01 -37.74 -26.34
C THR A 86 31.45 -37.90 -26.80
N THR A 87 31.62 -38.26 -28.06
CA THR A 87 32.86 -38.07 -28.82
C THR A 87 33.52 -36.79 -28.34
N THR A 88 34.75 -36.92 -27.86
CA THR A 88 35.56 -35.81 -27.34
C THR A 88 35.71 -34.74 -28.42
N THR A 89 34.81 -33.77 -28.44
CA THR A 89 35.13 -32.47 -28.99
C THR A 89 35.52 -31.63 -27.79
N THR A 90 36.83 -31.57 -27.55
CA THR A 90 37.44 -30.44 -26.86
C THR A 90 37.12 -29.20 -27.69
N THR A 91 35.93 -28.64 -27.52
CA THR A 91 35.64 -27.32 -28.06
C THR A 91 36.23 -26.33 -27.07
N THR A 92 37.53 -26.11 -27.18
CA THR A 92 38.04 -24.74 -27.13
C THR A 92 37.15 -23.96 -28.10
N GLN A 93 36.10 -23.32 -27.59
CA GLN A 93 35.37 -22.32 -28.35
C GLN A 93 36.30 -21.13 -28.47
N GLN A 94 37.17 -21.23 -29.46
CA GLN A 94 37.69 -20.10 -30.18
C GLN A 94 36.46 -19.28 -30.60
N GLN A 95 36.41 -18.05 -30.10
CA GLN A 95 35.45 -17.04 -30.49
C GLN A 95 35.53 -16.85 -32.02
N THR A 96 34.71 -17.57 -32.77
CA THR A 96 34.39 -17.20 -34.14
C THR A 96 33.15 -16.33 -34.09
N ALA A 97 33.38 -15.06 -34.43
CA ALA A 97 32.37 -14.06 -34.70
C ALA A 97 31.38 -14.59 -35.75
N THR A 98 30.26 -15.09 -35.29
CA THR A 98 28.99 -15.13 -36.02
C THR A 98 27.93 -14.79 -35.00
N GLU A 99 27.22 -13.70 -35.25
CA GLU A 99 26.15 -13.13 -34.44
C GLU A 99 25.10 -14.18 -34.08
N GLN A 100 25.32 -14.87 -32.97
CA GLN A 100 24.26 -15.52 -32.21
C GLN A 100 24.09 -14.65 -30.97
N PRO A 101 22.89 -14.10 -30.72
CA PRO A 101 22.72 -13.19 -29.60
C PRO A 101 23.10 -13.93 -28.32
N ASP A 102 24.07 -13.38 -27.60
CA ASP A 102 24.64 -13.97 -26.41
C ASP A 102 23.52 -14.46 -25.48
N MET A 103 23.40 -15.78 -25.34
CA MET A 103 22.31 -16.40 -24.59
C MET A 103 22.31 -15.93 -23.13
N ALA A 104 23.48 -15.58 -22.58
CA ALA A 104 23.58 -14.95 -21.27
C ALA A 104 22.91 -13.57 -21.26
N THR A 105 23.14 -12.77 -22.30
CA THR A 105 22.49 -11.47 -22.50
C THR A 105 20.97 -11.60 -22.71
N ILE A 106 20.49 -12.61 -23.46
CA ILE A 106 19.05 -12.85 -23.63
C ILE A 106 18.39 -13.25 -22.31
N ILE A 107 19.00 -14.16 -21.55
CA ILE A 107 18.48 -14.59 -20.24
C ILE A 107 18.52 -13.42 -19.25
N ALA A 108 19.61 -12.64 -19.22
CA ALA A 108 19.71 -11.45 -18.38
C ALA A 108 18.67 -10.39 -18.74
N ASN A 109 18.40 -10.17 -20.03
CA ASN A 109 17.37 -9.25 -20.48
C ASN A 109 15.96 -9.75 -20.16
N ALA A 110 15.69 -11.05 -20.30
CA ALA A 110 14.40 -11.63 -19.95
C ALA A 110 14.12 -11.57 -18.43
N VAL A 111 15.13 -11.88 -17.61
CA VAL A 111 15.04 -11.77 -16.14
C VAL A 111 14.90 -10.30 -15.73
N SER A 112 15.69 -9.40 -16.31
CA SER A 112 15.59 -7.96 -16.04
C SER A 112 14.23 -7.41 -16.47
N ALA A 113 13.70 -7.81 -17.62
CA ALA A 113 12.37 -7.40 -18.08
C ALA A 113 11.24 -7.94 -17.18
N ALA A 114 11.39 -9.16 -16.64
CA ALA A 114 10.43 -9.72 -15.69
C ALA A 114 10.52 -9.08 -14.29
N MET A 115 11.71 -8.69 -13.85
CA MET A 115 11.92 -8.04 -12.54
C MET A 115 11.67 -6.53 -12.58
N LYS A 116 11.81 -5.87 -13.73
CA LYS A 116 11.55 -4.43 -13.91
C LYS A 116 10.17 -4.00 -13.41
N PRO A 117 9.04 -4.64 -13.77
CA PRO A 117 7.72 -4.24 -13.25
C PRO A 117 7.60 -4.44 -11.74
N LEU A 118 8.34 -5.39 -11.15
CA LEU A 118 8.35 -5.60 -9.70
C LEU A 118 9.17 -4.52 -8.99
N SER A 119 10.31 -4.13 -9.57
CA SER A 119 11.13 -3.02 -9.10
C SER A 119 10.38 -1.69 -9.21
N ASP A 120 9.74 -1.42 -10.34
CA ASP A 120 8.95 -0.21 -10.57
C ASP A 120 7.79 -0.14 -9.55
N LYS A 121 7.11 -1.27 -9.27
CA LYS A 121 6.08 -1.36 -8.23
C LYS A 121 6.62 -1.16 -6.82
N LEU A 122 7.81 -1.65 -6.51
CA LEU A 122 8.41 -1.48 -5.19
C LEU A 122 8.75 -0.01 -4.95
N THR A 123 9.38 0.65 -5.92
CA THR A 123 9.67 2.09 -5.85
C THR A 123 8.37 2.90 -5.74
N GLN A 124 7.33 2.53 -6.49
CA GLN A 124 6.01 3.17 -6.39
C GLN A 124 5.41 2.99 -4.98
N PHE A 125 5.48 1.78 -4.42
CA PHE A 125 4.95 1.49 -3.09
C PHE A 125 5.73 2.22 -1.98
N GLU A 126 7.05 2.30 -2.08
CA GLU A 126 7.87 3.08 -1.16
C GLU A 126 7.51 4.57 -1.21
N THR A 127 7.29 5.10 -2.42
CA THR A 127 6.86 6.49 -2.63
C THR A 127 5.46 6.73 -2.05
N GLU A 128 4.51 5.83 -2.32
CA GLU A 128 3.13 5.93 -1.82
C GLU A 128 3.09 5.83 -0.29
N LYS A 129 3.89 4.94 0.30
CA LYS A 129 4.01 4.80 1.75
C LYS A 129 4.64 6.04 2.39
N ALA A 130 5.67 6.62 1.78
CA ALA A 130 6.27 7.87 2.25
C ALA A 130 5.25 9.01 2.20
N GLN A 131 4.49 9.12 1.10
CA GLN A 131 3.44 10.12 0.93
C GLN A 131 2.31 9.94 1.97
N ALA A 132 1.86 8.70 2.21
CA ALA A 132 0.83 8.39 3.21
C ALA A 132 1.31 8.73 4.63
N THR A 133 2.54 8.36 4.98
CA THR A 133 3.14 8.68 6.28
C THR A 133 3.24 10.20 6.47
N ARG A 134 3.63 10.92 5.41
CA ARG A 134 3.71 12.39 5.42
C ARG A 134 2.33 13.02 5.60
N GLN A 135 1.30 12.51 4.93
CA GLN A 135 -0.08 12.97 5.11
C GLN A 135 -0.57 12.74 6.55
N GLU A 136 -0.28 11.60 7.17
CA GLU A 136 -0.63 11.36 8.58
C GLU A 136 0.06 12.36 9.52
N GLN A 137 1.34 12.68 9.29
CA GLN A 137 2.06 13.69 10.06
C GLN A 137 1.46 15.10 9.89
N ILE A 138 1.10 15.46 8.65
CA ILE A 138 0.41 16.71 8.32
C ILE A 138 -0.91 16.81 9.09
N LEU A 139 -1.72 15.74 9.10
CA LEU A 139 -3.01 15.71 9.79
C LEU A 139 -2.86 15.78 11.31
N ALA A 140 -1.89 15.05 11.87
CA ALA A 140 -1.60 15.07 13.30
C ALA A 140 -1.17 16.47 13.76
N LYS A 141 -0.28 17.13 13.00
CA LYS A 141 0.20 18.47 13.33
C LYS A 141 -0.87 19.55 13.09
N ALA A 142 -1.66 19.45 12.02
CA ALA A 142 -2.81 20.34 11.81
C ALA A 142 -3.79 20.32 12.99
N LYS A 143 -4.07 19.12 13.52
CA LYS A 143 -4.93 18.93 14.70
C LYS A 143 -4.34 19.58 15.95
N GLU A 144 -3.02 19.50 16.14
CA GLU A 144 -2.30 20.16 17.26
C GLU A 144 -2.49 21.69 17.22
N TYR A 145 -2.47 22.29 16.02
CA TYR A 145 -2.72 23.72 15.84
C TYR A 145 -4.21 24.12 15.81
N GLY A 146 -5.12 23.15 15.88
CA GLY A 146 -6.56 23.39 15.86
C GLY A 146 -7.13 23.65 14.45
N ILE A 147 -6.40 23.25 13.40
CA ILE A 147 -6.85 23.39 12.01
C ILE A 147 -7.69 22.16 11.65
N PRO A 148 -8.94 22.33 11.18
CA PRO A 148 -9.79 21.21 10.81
C PRO A 148 -9.19 20.38 9.67
N GLU A 149 -9.40 19.06 9.74
CA GLU A 149 -8.88 18.09 8.78
C GLU A 149 -9.31 18.38 7.32
N THR A 150 -10.49 18.97 7.13
CA THR A 150 -11.01 19.39 5.81
C THR A 150 -10.16 20.46 5.13
N PHE A 151 -9.49 21.31 5.92
CA PHE A 151 -8.57 22.32 5.43
C PHE A 151 -7.15 21.77 5.34
N ALA A 152 -6.71 20.97 6.32
CA ALA A 152 -5.40 20.31 6.31
C ALA A 152 -5.16 19.49 5.04
N LYS A 153 -6.17 18.74 4.57
CA LYS A 153 -6.11 17.93 3.32
C LYS A 153 -6.00 18.76 2.04
N ARG A 154 -6.34 20.06 2.08
CA ARG A 154 -6.27 20.96 0.92
C ARG A 154 -4.94 21.71 0.84
N TYR A 155 -4.14 21.69 1.89
CA TYR A 155 -2.82 22.29 1.87
C TYR A 155 -1.85 21.36 1.13
N ALA A 156 -1.35 21.84 -0.01
CA ALA A 156 -0.24 21.21 -0.71
C ALA A 156 1.07 21.57 0.02
N ILE A 157 1.33 20.89 1.14
CA ILE A 157 2.53 21.11 1.95
C ILE A 157 3.72 20.41 1.28
N PRO A 158 4.82 21.12 0.98
CA PRO A 158 6.03 20.51 0.43
C PRO A 158 6.59 19.41 1.34
N GLU A 159 7.26 18.42 0.76
CA GLU A 159 7.84 17.30 1.53
C GLU A 159 8.92 17.75 2.51
N ASP A 160 9.67 18.80 2.14
CA ASP A 160 10.75 19.42 2.91
C ASP A 160 10.29 20.53 3.87
N ALA A 161 9.01 20.91 3.82
CA ALA A 161 8.51 22.00 4.65
C ALA A 161 8.41 21.61 6.14
N ASP A 162 8.84 22.54 6.99
CA ASP A 162 8.66 22.47 8.44
C ASP A 162 7.17 22.64 8.78
N LEU A 163 6.56 21.55 9.29
CA LEU A 163 5.14 21.53 9.62
C LEU A 163 4.79 22.50 10.77
N ASP A 164 5.71 22.73 11.70
CA ASP A 164 5.49 23.58 12.87
C ASP A 164 5.37 25.04 12.42
N THR A 165 6.31 25.49 11.59
CA THR A 165 6.28 26.84 11.00
C THR A 165 5.06 27.04 10.12
N TYR A 166 4.77 26.07 9.25
CA TYR A 166 3.66 26.16 8.31
C TYR A 166 2.30 26.26 9.01
N PHE A 167 2.03 25.38 9.98
CA PHE A 167 0.74 25.38 10.66
C PHE A 167 0.59 26.53 11.66
N LYS A 168 1.69 27.07 12.17
CA LYS A 168 1.66 28.31 12.96
C LYS A 168 1.18 29.50 12.12
N ASP A 169 1.72 29.66 10.90
CA ASP A 169 1.30 30.72 9.99
C ASP A 169 -0.14 30.51 9.51
N ALA A 170 -0.50 29.28 9.14
CA ALA A 170 -1.87 28.95 8.73
C ALA A 170 -2.88 29.22 9.86
N LYS A 171 -2.54 28.92 11.11
CA LYS A 171 -3.39 29.24 12.27
C LYS A 171 -3.59 30.74 12.42
N GLN A 172 -2.53 31.54 12.25
CA GLN A 172 -2.62 33.00 12.32
C GLN A 172 -3.51 33.54 11.19
N GLU A 173 -3.40 33.01 9.99
CA GLU A 173 -4.23 33.39 8.86
C GLU A 173 -5.71 33.04 9.08
N PHE A 174 -6.00 31.83 9.56
CA PHE A 174 -7.37 31.45 9.96
C PHE A 174 -7.93 32.34 11.06
N ALA A 175 -7.12 32.71 12.05
CA ALA A 175 -7.53 33.64 13.10
C ALA A 175 -7.85 35.02 12.52
N ASN A 176 -7.02 35.53 11.61
CA ASN A 176 -7.24 36.82 10.96
C ASN A 176 -8.48 36.83 10.04
N ILE A 177 -8.73 35.75 9.29
CA ILE A 177 -9.91 35.59 8.45
C ILE A 177 -11.17 35.47 9.32
N GLY A 178 -11.13 34.64 10.36
CA GLY A 178 -12.22 34.52 11.33
C GLY A 178 -12.53 35.84 12.03
N PHE A 179 -11.49 36.63 12.33
CA PHE A 179 -11.62 37.98 12.89
C PHE A 179 -12.20 39.00 11.88
N SER A 180 -11.94 38.84 10.58
CA SER A 180 -12.50 39.71 9.54
C SER A 180 -13.98 39.41 9.25
N GLY A 181 -14.44 38.19 9.54
CA GLY A 181 -15.83 37.76 9.33
C GLY A 181 -16.79 38.11 10.46
N VAL A 182 -16.27 38.54 11.62
CA VAL A 182 -17.11 39.06 12.71
C VAL A 182 -17.29 40.57 12.53
N THR A 183 -18.53 41.00 12.31
CA THR A 183 -18.86 42.42 12.50
C THR A 183 -18.63 42.73 13.97
N PRO A 184 -17.72 43.66 14.33
CA PRO A 184 -17.54 44.03 15.72
C PRO A 184 -18.89 44.48 16.31
N PRO A 185 -19.19 44.16 17.58
CA PRO A 185 -20.40 44.63 18.21
C PRO A 185 -20.50 46.15 18.04
N GLU A 186 -21.68 46.61 17.66
CA GLU A 186 -21.93 48.02 17.44
C GLU A 186 -21.51 48.81 18.70
N SER A 187 -20.64 49.80 18.54
CA SER A 187 -20.15 50.61 19.66
C SER A 187 -21.33 51.27 20.37
N ALA A 188 -21.23 51.46 21.68
CA ALA A 188 -22.24 52.16 22.46
C ALA A 188 -22.57 53.54 21.84
N GLU A 189 -21.58 54.22 21.26
CA GLU A 189 -21.76 55.49 20.56
C GLU A 189 -22.66 55.36 19.32
N THR A 190 -22.40 54.37 18.47
CA THR A 190 -23.17 54.14 17.24
C THR A 190 -24.60 53.68 17.54
N LYS A 191 -24.77 52.92 18.62
CA LYS A 191 -26.09 52.48 19.10
C LYS A 191 -26.90 53.66 19.66
N ILE A 192 -26.26 54.55 20.43
CA ILE A 192 -26.88 55.77 20.93
C ILE A 192 -27.27 56.71 19.79
N GLU A 193 -26.42 56.84 18.76
CA GLU A 193 -26.70 57.68 17.59
C GLU A 193 -27.93 57.19 16.81
N LYS A 194 -28.01 55.88 16.52
CA LYS A 194 -29.20 55.28 15.88
C LYS A 194 -30.47 55.39 16.74
N GLU A 195 -30.35 55.21 18.05
CA GLU A 195 -31.49 55.38 18.97
C GLU A 195 -31.98 56.83 18.98
N ASN A 196 -31.06 57.81 18.98
CA ASN A 196 -31.40 59.23 18.90
C ASN A 196 -32.05 59.60 17.55
N GLU A 197 -31.55 59.08 16.44
CA GLU A 197 -32.17 59.28 15.11
C GLU A 197 -33.58 58.69 15.05
N SER A 198 -33.78 57.49 15.59
CA SER A 198 -35.08 56.83 15.66
C SER A 198 -36.09 57.61 16.51
N ILE A 199 -35.65 58.09 17.69
CA ILE A 199 -36.46 58.95 18.56
C ILE A 199 -36.81 60.27 17.85
N ALA A 200 -35.86 60.90 17.18
CA ALA A 200 -36.08 62.14 16.44
C ALA A 200 -37.11 61.94 15.29
N SER A 201 -37.04 60.80 14.60
CA SER A 201 -38.02 60.44 13.56
C SER A 201 -39.42 60.27 14.14
N MET A 202 -39.57 59.53 15.24
CA MET A 202 -40.87 59.34 15.90
C MET A 202 -41.48 60.65 16.41
N ILE A 203 -40.65 61.53 16.98
CA ILE A 203 -41.11 62.87 17.42
C ILE A 203 -41.59 63.68 16.22
N SER A 204 -40.87 63.62 15.10
CA SER A 204 -41.21 64.36 13.87
C SER A 204 -42.51 63.83 13.23
N GLU A 205 -42.70 62.51 13.20
CA GLU A 205 -43.94 61.89 12.72
C GLU A 205 -45.12 62.21 13.63
N GLY A 206 -44.97 62.02 14.95
CA GLY A 206 -46.04 62.32 15.90
C GLY A 206 -46.44 63.79 15.90
N THR A 207 -45.49 64.72 15.76
CA THR A 207 -45.82 66.15 15.61
C THR A 207 -46.55 66.44 14.31
N LYS A 208 -46.18 65.79 13.20
CA LYS A 208 -46.89 65.92 11.93
C LYS A 208 -48.33 65.40 12.02
N GLU A 209 -48.57 64.24 12.63
CA GLU A 209 -49.92 63.70 12.87
C GLU A 209 -50.77 64.61 13.77
N ILE A 210 -50.19 65.20 14.81
CA ILE A 210 -50.88 66.17 15.67
C ILE A 210 -51.27 67.43 14.90
N VAL A 211 -50.44 67.89 13.97
CA VAL A 211 -50.74 69.05 13.12
C VAL A 211 -51.83 68.72 12.10
N GLU A 212 -51.79 67.54 11.47
CA GLU A 212 -52.81 67.09 10.51
C GLU A 212 -54.17 66.82 11.18
N SER A 213 -54.20 66.30 12.39
CA SER A 213 -55.44 66.07 13.16
C SER A 213 -56.09 67.35 13.71
N LYS A 214 -55.38 68.48 13.72
CA LYS A 214 -55.90 69.80 14.11
C LYS A 214 -56.35 70.67 12.94
N LYS A 215 -56.29 70.13 11.72
CA LYS A 215 -56.72 70.79 10.49
C LYS A 215 -58.14 70.36 10.10
#